data_AF-A0A212CZW1-F1
#
_entry.id   AF-A0A212CZW1-F1
#
_cell.length_a   1.000
_cell.length_b   1.000
_cell.length_c   1.000
_cell.angle_alpha   90.00
_cell.angle_beta   90.00
_cell.angle_gamma   90.00
#
_symmetry.space_group_name_H-M   'P 1'
#
loop_
_entity.id
_entity.type
_entity.pdbx_description
1 polymer ?
#
loop_
_entity_poly.entity_id
_entity_poly.type
_entity_poly.pdbx_seq_one_letter_code
_entity_poly.pdbx_strand_id
1 'polypeptide(L)'
;MEGAEEKKKKIPAVPETLKKKRKNFAELKIKRLRKKTLSVLHGHLRLKGDWNTKAGNTSEPKLAFVIRIRGINGVSPKVRKVLQLRRLRQIFNATFVKLNKASINMLRIVETYIHCMGVPKSE
;
A
#
# COMPACT_ATOMS: atom_id res chain seq x y z
N MET A 1 53.14 -0.33 -2.27
CA MET A 1 52.16 -0.41 -1.16
C MET A 1 50.93 -1.11 -1.71
N GLU A 2 50.77 -2.38 -1.35
CA GLU A 2 49.65 -3.24 -1.74
C GLU A 2 48.32 -2.71 -1.20
N GLY A 3 47.32 -2.60 -2.08
CA GLY A 3 45.92 -2.35 -1.70
C GLY A 3 45.16 -3.68 -1.72
N ALA A 4 44.65 -4.09 -0.56
CA ALA A 4 43.97 -5.36 -0.34
C ALA A 4 42.70 -5.52 -1.19
N GLU A 5 42.61 -6.64 -1.93
CA GLU A 5 41.36 -7.09 -2.55
C GLU A 5 40.29 -7.33 -1.48
N GLU A 6 39.16 -6.61 -1.58
CA GLU A 6 37.94 -6.88 -0.83
C GLU A 6 37.45 -8.30 -1.14
N LYS A 7 37.74 -9.24 -0.23
CA LYS A 7 37.10 -10.55 -0.20
C LYS A 7 35.59 -10.37 -0.07
N LYS A 8 34.87 -10.44 -1.19
CA LYS A 8 33.41 -10.65 -1.20
C LYS A 8 33.09 -11.86 -0.33
N LYS A 9 32.57 -11.63 0.88
CA LYS A 9 32.06 -12.68 1.76
C LYS A 9 31.01 -13.47 0.97
N LYS A 10 31.37 -14.68 0.52
CA LYS A 10 30.41 -15.60 -0.13
C LYS A 10 29.32 -15.89 0.89
N ILE A 11 28.10 -15.44 0.59
CA ILE A 11 26.92 -15.71 1.41
C ILE A 11 26.75 -17.23 1.47
N PRO A 12 26.59 -17.84 2.66
CA PRO A 12 26.41 -19.28 2.76
C PRO A 12 25.17 -19.71 1.97
N ALA A 13 25.34 -20.73 1.13
CA ALA A 13 24.24 -21.30 0.36
C ALA A 13 23.19 -21.86 1.32
N VAL A 14 22.01 -21.23 1.37
CA VAL A 14 20.93 -21.66 2.25
C VAL A 14 20.57 -23.11 1.91
N PRO A 15 20.58 -24.05 2.88
CA PRO A 15 20.27 -25.45 2.63
C PRO A 15 18.86 -25.61 2.06
N GLU A 16 18.69 -26.52 1.12
CA GLU A 16 17.46 -26.69 0.33
C GLU A 16 16.24 -27.00 1.20
N THR A 17 16.44 -27.68 2.33
CA THR A 17 15.42 -27.99 3.33
C THR A 17 14.80 -26.72 3.95
N LEU A 18 15.61 -25.70 4.24
CA LEU A 18 15.13 -24.42 4.74
C LEU A 18 14.41 -23.62 3.66
N LYS A 19 14.86 -23.69 2.40
CA LYS A 19 14.16 -23.06 1.26
C LYS A 19 12.77 -23.67 1.08
N LYS A 20 12.64 -25.00 1.17
CA LYS A 20 11.37 -25.72 1.06
C LYS A 20 10.40 -25.38 2.20
N LYS A 21 10.90 -25.33 3.44
CA LYS A 21 10.10 -24.86 4.59
C LYS A 21 9.59 -23.42 4.38
N ARG A 22 10.46 -22.48 3.98
CA ARG A 22 10.07 -21.08 3.70
C ARG A 22 8.97 -20.96 2.64
N LYS A 23 9.05 -21.75 1.56
CA LYS A 23 8.01 -21.81 0.52
C LYS A 23 6.68 -22.34 1.08
N ASN A 24 6.70 -23.47 1.79
CA ASN A 24 5.49 -24.04 2.40
C ASN A 24 4.83 -23.07 3.40
N PHE A 25 5.62 -22.35 4.21
CA PHE A 25 5.09 -21.33 5.12
C PHE A 25 4.46 -20.14 4.38
N ALA A 26 5.09 -19.69 3.28
CA ALA A 26 4.53 -18.63 2.44
C ALA A 26 3.21 -19.06 1.80
N GLU A 27 3.14 -20.28 1.26
CA GLU A 27 1.93 -20.86 0.67
C GLU A 27 0.79 -21.01 1.69
N LEU A 28 1.09 -21.53 2.88
CA LEU A 28 0.11 -21.61 3.98
C LEU A 28 -0.43 -20.23 4.37
N LYS A 29 0.43 -19.21 4.40
CA LYS A 29 0.05 -17.83 4.71
C LYS A 29 -0.85 -17.24 3.62
N ILE A 30 -0.53 -17.48 2.34
CA ILE A 30 -1.36 -17.06 1.20
C ILE A 30 -2.73 -17.75 1.26
N LYS A 31 -2.78 -19.06 1.50
CA LYS A 31 -4.03 -19.84 1.61
C LYS A 31 -4.92 -19.31 2.75
N ARG A 32 -4.33 -19.01 3.91
CA ARG A 32 -5.04 -18.41 5.06
C ARG A 32 -5.59 -17.02 4.72
N LEU A 33 -4.81 -16.19 4.04
CA LEU A 33 -5.23 -14.84 3.64
C LEU A 33 -6.41 -14.89 2.67
N ARG A 34 -6.33 -15.75 1.63
CA ARG A 34 -7.40 -15.98 0.65
C ARG A 34 -8.70 -16.48 1.29
N LYS A 35 -8.60 -17.42 2.24
CA LYS A 35 -9.78 -17.91 2.97
C LYS A 35 -10.46 -16.79 3.77
N LYS A 36 -9.66 -15.91 4.39
CA LYS A 36 -10.15 -14.77 5.17
C LYS A 36 -10.77 -13.68 4.28
N THR A 37 -10.23 -13.41 3.10
CA THR A 37 -10.83 -12.45 2.17
C THR A 37 -12.16 -12.97 1.61
N LEU A 38 -12.22 -14.25 1.23
CA LEU A 38 -13.46 -14.89 0.76
C LEU A 38 -14.55 -14.89 1.85
N SER A 39 -14.22 -15.18 3.11
CA SER A 39 -15.21 -15.16 4.19
C SER A 39 -15.75 -13.76 4.46
N VAL A 40 -14.90 -12.73 4.42
CA VAL A 40 -15.32 -11.33 4.55
C VAL A 40 -16.19 -10.89 3.37
N LEU A 41 -15.86 -11.33 2.16
CA LEU A 41 -16.63 -11.03 0.95
C LEU A 41 -18.02 -11.68 1.01
N HIS A 42 -18.11 -12.97 1.33
CA HIS A 42 -19.38 -13.67 1.51
C HIS A 42 -20.25 -13.04 2.61
N GLY A 43 -19.64 -12.59 3.71
CA GLY A 43 -20.34 -11.81 4.74
C GLY A 43 -20.96 -10.53 4.21
N HIS A 44 -20.24 -9.77 3.36
CA HIS A 44 -20.77 -8.56 2.73
C HIS A 44 -21.88 -8.86 1.70
N LEU A 45 -21.77 -9.94 0.93
CA LEU A 45 -22.80 -10.33 -0.05
C LEU A 45 -24.10 -10.76 0.64
N ARG A 46 -24.01 -11.53 1.73
CA ARG A 46 -25.18 -11.95 2.52
C ARG A 46 -25.95 -10.74 3.08
N LEU A 47 -25.21 -9.74 3.58
CA LEU A 47 -25.79 -8.49 4.09
C LEU A 47 -26.37 -7.58 2.99
N LYS A 48 -25.99 -7.79 1.73
CA LYS A 48 -26.54 -7.07 0.57
C LYS A 48 -27.87 -7.62 0.08
N GLY A 49 -28.24 -8.86 0.45
CA GLY A 49 -29.56 -9.44 0.16
C GLY A 49 -30.71 -8.72 0.87
N ASP A 50 -30.42 -7.99 1.96
CA ASP A 50 -31.38 -7.18 2.71
C ASP A 50 -31.42 -5.75 2.14
N TRP A 51 -31.86 -5.62 0.88
CA TRP A 51 -31.71 -4.41 0.06
C TRP A 51 -32.47 -3.17 0.56
N ASN A 52 -33.37 -3.30 1.55
CA ASN A 52 -34.31 -2.21 1.90
C ASN A 52 -34.18 -1.63 3.33
N THR A 53 -33.17 -2.00 4.13
CA THR A 53 -33.04 -1.46 5.52
C THR A 53 -31.70 -0.78 5.83
N LYS A 54 -30.70 -0.80 4.94
CA LYS A 54 -29.37 -0.21 5.20
C LYS A 54 -28.83 0.66 4.07
N ALA A 55 -29.69 1.50 3.50
CA ALA A 55 -29.37 2.43 2.41
C ALA A 55 -28.34 3.54 2.74
N GLY A 56 -27.64 3.47 3.89
CA GLY A 56 -26.68 4.51 4.31
C GLY A 56 -25.27 4.04 4.65
N ASN A 57 -25.02 2.74 4.83
CA ASN A 57 -23.76 2.26 5.42
C ASN A 57 -22.90 1.49 4.42
N THR A 58 -22.68 2.05 3.24
CA THR A 58 -21.55 1.65 2.40
C THR A 58 -20.28 2.07 3.15
N SER A 59 -19.67 1.13 3.90
CA SER A 59 -18.48 1.40 4.74
C SER A 59 -17.52 2.33 4.01
N GLU A 60 -17.30 3.53 4.55
CA GLU A 60 -16.40 4.52 3.96
C GLU A 60 -15.05 3.88 3.61
N PRO A 61 -14.45 4.29 2.48
CA PRO A 61 -13.17 3.77 2.06
C PRO A 61 -12.11 4.04 3.13
N LYS A 62 -11.46 3.00 3.65
CA LYS A 62 -10.43 3.13 4.72
C LYS A 62 -9.03 3.41 4.17
N LEU A 63 -8.81 3.18 2.87
CA LEU A 63 -7.52 3.27 2.21
C LEU A 63 -7.66 3.98 0.86
N ALA A 64 -6.74 4.89 0.56
CA ALA A 64 -6.62 5.56 -0.72
C ALA A 64 -5.27 5.24 -1.38
N PHE A 65 -5.25 5.21 -2.71
CA PHE A 65 -4.02 5.10 -3.49
C PHE A 65 -3.64 6.45 -4.08
N VAL A 66 -2.44 6.91 -3.76
CA VAL A 66 -2.04 8.30 -3.95
C VAL A 66 -0.77 8.33 -4.81
N ILE A 67 -0.84 8.93 -5.99
CA ILE A 67 0.27 8.97 -6.98
C ILE A 67 0.68 10.42 -7.19
N ARG A 68 1.98 10.71 -7.22
CA ARG A 68 2.47 12.05 -7.58
C ARG A 68 2.53 12.22 -9.10
N ILE A 69 1.86 13.26 -9.61
CA ILE A 69 1.78 13.56 -11.05
C ILE A 69 2.67 14.73 -11.49
N ARG A 70 2.98 15.69 -10.60
CA ARG A 70 3.80 16.86 -10.94
C ARG A 70 5.26 16.71 -10.51
N GLY A 71 6.15 17.39 -11.24
CA GLY A 71 7.59 17.44 -10.98
C GLY A 71 7.99 18.13 -9.67
N ILE A 72 9.30 18.32 -9.46
CA ILE A 72 9.88 18.79 -8.19
C ILE A 72 10.03 20.32 -8.12
N ASN A 73 10.09 20.99 -9.26
CA ASN A 73 10.36 22.43 -9.35
C ASN A 73 9.07 23.25 -9.15
N GLY A 74 9.18 24.43 -8.51
CA GLY A 74 8.05 25.36 -8.32
C GLY A 74 6.97 24.87 -7.33
N VAL A 75 7.33 23.98 -6.39
CA VAL A 75 6.41 23.49 -5.37
C VAL A 75 6.48 24.37 -4.12
N SER A 76 5.34 24.84 -3.62
CA SER A 76 5.31 25.65 -2.40
C SER A 76 5.90 24.88 -1.20
N PRO A 77 6.58 25.55 -0.25
CA PRO A 77 7.25 24.89 0.88
C PRO A 77 6.29 24.00 1.71
N LYS A 78 5.05 24.44 1.89
CA LYS A 78 4.00 23.71 2.61
C LYS A 78 3.62 22.40 1.90
N VAL A 79 3.37 22.47 0.59
CA VAL A 79 3.06 21.29 -0.24
C VAL A 79 4.25 20.33 -0.27
N ARG A 80 5.46 20.86 -0.43
CA ARG A 80 6.70 20.07 -0.44
C ARG A 80 6.86 19.27 0.85
N LYS A 81 6.53 19.86 2.00
CA LYS A 81 6.61 19.15 3.29
C LYS A 81 5.56 18.03 3.40
N VAL A 82 4.32 18.26 2.96
CA VAL A 82 3.27 17.23 2.97
C VAL A 82 3.63 16.06 2.04
N LEU A 83 4.16 16.34 0.84
CA LEU A 83 4.63 15.31 -0.10
C LEU A 83 5.79 14.49 0.50
N GLN A 84 6.70 15.14 1.22
CA GLN A 84 7.78 14.45 1.93
C GLN A 84 7.25 13.53 3.05
N LEU A 85 6.27 13.98 3.84
CA LEU A 85 5.63 13.15 4.88
C LEU A 85 4.95 11.93 4.28
N ARG A 86 4.34 12.08 3.10
CA ARG A 86 3.75 10.98 2.34
C ARG A 86 4.75 10.18 1.49
N ARG A 87 6.05 10.44 1.63
CA ARG A 87 7.15 9.75 0.91
C ARG A 87 7.07 9.88 -0.63
N LEU A 88 6.31 10.84 -1.14
CA LEU A 88 6.14 11.14 -2.56
C LEU A 88 7.21 12.11 -3.05
N ARG A 89 8.48 11.69 -3.06
CA ARG A 89 9.62 12.55 -3.41
C ARG A 89 9.86 12.68 -4.91
N GLN A 90 9.65 11.61 -5.66
CA GLN A 90 9.86 11.52 -7.11
C GLN A 90 8.52 11.48 -7.85
N ILE A 91 8.54 11.84 -9.14
CA ILE A 91 7.39 11.70 -10.02
C ILE A 91 7.01 10.22 -10.18
N PHE A 92 5.72 9.93 -10.34
CA PHE A 92 5.17 8.56 -10.44
C PHE A 92 5.39 7.66 -9.21
N ASN A 93 5.94 8.19 -8.11
CA ASN A 93 5.88 7.48 -6.84
C ASN A 93 4.44 7.41 -6.35
N ALA A 94 4.08 6.26 -5.79
CA ALA A 94 2.76 6.02 -5.24
C ALA A 94 2.85 5.47 -3.81
N THR A 95 1.88 5.85 -2.97
CA THR A 95 1.76 5.35 -1.60
C THR A 95 0.31 5.08 -1.24
N PHE A 96 0.10 4.06 -0.39
CA PHE A 96 -1.20 3.81 0.22
C PHE A 96 -1.35 4.66 1.48
N VAL A 97 -2.47 5.39 1.57
CA VAL A 97 -2.77 6.26 2.70
C VAL A 97 -4.04 5.78 3.39
N LYS A 98 -3.94 5.54 4.70
CA LYS A 98 -5.12 5.33 5.54
C LYS A 98 -5.92 6.63 5.62
N LEU A 99 -7.20 6.55 5.25
CA LEU A 99 -8.11 7.68 5.30
C LEU A 99 -8.52 7.94 6.75
N ASN A 100 -8.22 9.15 7.20
CA ASN A 100 -8.55 9.72 8.50
C ASN A 100 -8.82 11.22 8.26
N LYS A 101 -9.51 11.91 9.18
CA LYS A 101 -9.84 13.34 9.03
C LYS A 101 -8.59 14.19 8.73
N ALA A 102 -7.49 13.93 9.43
CA ALA A 102 -6.20 14.59 9.19
C ALA A 102 -5.60 14.25 7.81
N SER A 103 -5.65 12.98 7.39
CA SER A 103 -5.16 12.56 6.07
C SER A 103 -5.93 13.24 4.95
N ILE A 104 -7.26 13.36 5.08
CA ILE A 104 -8.12 14.01 4.09
C ILE A 104 -7.78 15.50 3.98
N ASN A 105 -7.63 16.19 5.10
CA ASN A 105 -7.24 17.61 5.09
C ASN A 105 -5.85 17.83 4.49
N MET A 106 -4.88 16.95 4.77
CA MET A 106 -3.57 17.01 4.13
C MET A 106 -3.65 16.78 2.62
N LEU A 107 -4.47 15.82 2.17
CA LEU A 107 -4.64 15.51 0.75
C LEU A 107 -5.28 16.66 -0.02
N ARG A 108 -6.24 17.39 0.58
CA ARG A 108 -6.83 18.61 0.00
C ARG A 108 -5.80 19.71 -0.29
N ILE A 109 -4.78 19.85 0.57
CA ILE A 109 -3.71 20.86 0.38
C ILE A 109 -2.84 20.53 -0.85
N VAL A 110 -2.68 19.24 -1.16
CA VAL A 110 -1.76 18.75 -2.20
C VAL A 110 -2.49 18.20 -3.43
N GLU A 111 -3.80 18.44 -3.52
CA GLU A 111 -4.70 17.91 -4.53
C GLU A 111 -4.21 18.21 -5.96
N THR A 112 -3.64 19.39 -6.19
CA THR A 112 -3.13 19.81 -7.51
C THR A 112 -1.83 19.09 -7.94
N TYR A 113 -1.12 18.42 -7.03
CA TYR A 113 0.18 17.78 -7.31
C TYR A 113 0.10 16.25 -7.36
N ILE A 114 -1.05 15.72 -6.96
CA ILE A 114 -1.27 14.32 -6.68
C ILE A 114 -2.53 13.88 -7.41
N HIS A 115 -2.49 12.69 -7.98
CA HIS A 115 -3.67 11.98 -8.42
C HIS A 115 -4.06 10.94 -7.36
N CYS A 116 -5.27 11.08 -6.79
CA CYS A 116 -5.83 10.08 -5.89
C CYS A 116 -6.75 9.15 -6.68
N MET A 117 -6.32 7.91 -6.83
CA MET A 117 -7.21 6.81 -7.20
C MET A 117 -7.93 6.38 -5.93
N GLY A 118 -9.23 6.04 -6.04
CA GLY A 118 -10.08 5.61 -4.93
C GLY A 118 -9.59 4.32 -4.27
N VAL A 119 -10.50 3.52 -3.70
CA VAL A 119 -10.10 2.25 -3.07
C VAL A 119 -9.55 1.32 -4.15
N PRO A 120 -8.26 0.94 -4.09
CA PRO A 120 -7.72 -0.07 -4.98
C PRO A 120 -8.41 -1.38 -4.64
N LYS A 121 -9.14 -1.96 -5.60
CA LYS A 121 -9.73 -3.29 -5.43
C LYS A 121 -8.58 -4.30 -5.45
N SER A 122 -8.62 -5.26 -4.52
CA SER A 122 -7.72 -6.41 -4.57
C SER A 122 -8.21 -7.34 -5.69
N GLU A 123 -7.38 -7.54 -6.71
CA GLU A 123 -7.54 -8.61 -7.70
C GLU A 123 -7.26 -10.00 -7.11
#